data_AF-A0A8S2XSD6-F1
#
_entry.id   AF-A0A8S2XSD6-F1
#
_cell.length_a   1.000
_cell.length_b   1.000
_cell.length_c   1.000
_cell.angle_alpha   90.00
_cell.angle_beta   90.00
_cell.angle_gamma   90.00
#
_symmetry.space_group_name_H-M   'P 1'
#
loop_
_entity.id
_entity.type
_entity.pdbx_description
1 polymer ?
#
loop_
_entity_poly.entity_id
_entity_poly.type
_entity_poly.pdbx_seq_one_letter_code
_entity_poly.pdbx_strand_id
1 'polypeptide(L)'
;MAGNNGGVQALLRQQYIPHAIYIHCYAHKLNLVICDVTKEVPYLSEFYSIISKIYTYFHKSSVTNEIFKLVQQRLNLDDGTERSTDARGLLLALNEPLFIVTIFIMDRLLGKIKILSDQLKSKSLDFGTAHSLISAVINQISELRNEEEFSKLYDQIIEFSGENNIDLNNKMKERRARKTSTRFNNCLITCTIGQREEINNKNKYRIFVFYPVIDSILIEINDRFSKTNMDILRSVSSLSPDSSKFLEIDELKALCNVKIGYSIIK
;
A
#
# COMPACT_ATOMS: atom_id res chain seq x y z
N MET A 1 -13.52 -9.82 12.58
CA MET A 1 -14.35 -9.14 11.57
C MET A 1 -15.05 -7.97 12.24
N ALA A 2 -14.56 -6.75 12.00
CA ALA A 2 -15.29 -5.54 12.39
C ALA A 2 -16.31 -5.23 11.31
N GLY A 3 -17.54 -4.97 11.71
CA GLY A 3 -18.62 -4.66 10.79
C GLY A 3 -19.78 -4.12 11.61
N ASN A 4 -20.32 -2.97 11.19
CA ASN A 4 -21.24 -2.21 12.03
C ASN A 4 -22.54 -2.96 12.33
N ASN A 5 -22.99 -3.83 11.42
CA ASN A 5 -24.28 -4.51 11.50
C ASN A 5 -24.17 -6.04 11.61
N GLY A 6 -22.99 -6.61 11.38
CA GLY A 6 -22.78 -8.07 11.35
C GLY A 6 -21.38 -8.51 11.75
N GLY A 7 -20.54 -7.59 12.23
CA GLY A 7 -19.26 -7.95 12.83
C GLY A 7 -19.48 -8.61 14.18
N VAL A 8 -18.62 -9.57 14.53
CA VAL A 8 -18.66 -10.28 15.83
C VAL A 8 -18.66 -9.29 17.00
N GLN A 9 -17.92 -8.18 16.87
CA GLN A 9 -17.91 -7.10 17.85
C GLN A 9 -19.27 -6.39 17.99
N ALA A 10 -19.96 -6.11 16.88
CA ALA A 10 -21.27 -5.46 16.91
C ALA A 10 -22.31 -6.37 17.56
N LEU A 11 -22.30 -7.66 17.22
CA LEU A 11 -23.17 -8.67 17.83
C LEU A 11 -22.91 -8.83 19.33
N LEU A 12 -21.63 -8.92 19.75
CA LEU A 12 -21.27 -9.00 21.17
C LEU A 12 -21.72 -7.77 21.96
N ARG A 13 -21.59 -6.57 21.38
CA ARG A 13 -22.06 -5.33 22.02
C ARG A 13 -23.57 -5.25 22.12
N GLN A 14 -24.28 -5.68 21.07
CA GLN A 14 -25.75 -5.64 21.04
C GLN A 14 -26.38 -6.69 21.96
N GLN A 15 -25.78 -7.88 22.07
CA GLN A 15 -26.41 -9.02 22.74
C GLN A 15 -25.91 -9.28 24.17
N TYR A 16 -24.66 -8.93 24.52
CA TYR A 16 -24.06 -9.38 25.78
C TYR A 16 -23.36 -8.28 26.57
N ILE A 17 -22.48 -7.48 25.92
CA ILE A 17 -21.57 -6.56 26.63
C ILE A 17 -21.53 -5.21 25.89
N PRO A 18 -22.43 -4.27 26.22
CA PRO A 18 -22.52 -2.97 25.53
C PRO A 18 -21.24 -2.14 25.65
N HIS A 19 -20.45 -2.35 26.71
CA HIS A 19 -19.20 -1.64 26.99
C HIS A 19 -17.95 -2.33 26.44
N ALA A 20 -18.06 -3.42 25.67
CA ALA A 20 -16.91 -4.14 25.17
C ALA A 20 -16.02 -3.26 24.27
N ILE A 21 -14.78 -3.02 24.67
CA ILE A 21 -13.80 -2.28 23.85
C ILE A 21 -13.33 -3.21 22.74
N TYR A 22 -13.37 -2.71 21.50
CA TYR A 22 -12.88 -3.44 20.35
C TYR A 22 -11.67 -2.74 19.76
N ILE A 23 -10.61 -3.52 19.60
CA ILE A 23 -9.35 -3.08 19.06
C ILE A 23 -9.03 -4.00 17.87
N HIS A 24 -8.77 -3.41 16.71
CA HIS A 24 -8.25 -4.17 15.58
C HIS A 24 -6.82 -4.63 15.88
N CYS A 25 -6.48 -5.86 15.52
CA CYS A 25 -5.10 -6.32 15.64
C CYS A 25 -4.17 -5.49 14.73
N TYR A 26 -2.94 -5.27 15.17
CA TYR A 26 -1.99 -4.41 14.45
C TYR A 26 -1.66 -4.95 13.05
N ALA A 27 -1.56 -6.26 12.89
CA ALA A 27 -1.34 -6.87 11.57
C ALA A 27 -2.49 -6.56 10.59
N HIS A 28 -3.73 -6.54 11.06
CA HIS A 28 -4.87 -6.16 10.24
C HIS A 28 -4.87 -4.66 9.93
N LYS A 29 -4.55 -3.80 10.92
CA LYS A 29 -4.39 -2.36 10.68
C LYS A 29 -3.32 -2.08 9.61
N LEU A 30 -2.19 -2.78 9.68
CA LEU A 30 -1.11 -2.69 8.71
C LEU A 30 -1.56 -3.13 7.32
N ASN A 31 -2.36 -4.19 7.20
CA ASN A 31 -2.91 -4.60 5.91
C ASN A 31 -3.86 -3.54 5.33
N LEU A 32 -4.68 -2.90 6.17
CA LEU A 32 -5.57 -1.83 5.75
C LEU A 32 -4.80 -0.61 5.20
N VAL A 33 -3.66 -0.24 5.80
CA VAL A 33 -2.75 0.79 5.25
C VAL A 33 -2.46 0.48 3.78
N ILE A 34 -1.98 -0.73 3.48
CA ILE A 34 -1.60 -1.11 2.12
C ILE A 34 -2.82 -1.06 1.18
N CYS A 35 -3.95 -1.61 1.62
CA CYS A 35 -5.18 -1.58 0.83
C CYS A 35 -5.62 -0.16 0.49
N ASP A 36 -5.51 0.78 1.41
CA ASP A 36 -5.98 2.14 1.18
C ASP A 36 -4.98 2.95 0.34
N VAL A 37 -3.67 2.80 0.59
CA VAL A 37 -2.61 3.35 -0.28
C VAL A 37 -2.78 2.89 -1.73
N THR A 38 -3.06 1.60 -1.97
CA THR A 38 -3.26 1.09 -3.33
C THR A 38 -4.48 1.67 -4.04
N LYS A 39 -5.48 2.16 -3.30
CA LYS A 39 -6.69 2.78 -3.87
C LYS A 39 -6.51 4.27 -4.12
N GLU A 40 -5.81 4.95 -3.23
CA GLU A 40 -5.61 6.41 -3.31
C GLU A 40 -4.66 6.80 -4.45
N VAL A 41 -3.65 5.98 -4.69
CA VAL A 41 -2.63 6.25 -5.70
C VAL A 41 -3.02 5.60 -7.03
N PRO A 42 -3.37 6.36 -8.09
CA PRO A 42 -3.99 5.81 -9.29
C PRO A 42 -3.17 4.70 -9.99
N TYR A 43 -1.85 4.88 -10.06
CA TYR A 43 -0.98 3.89 -10.68
C TYR A 43 -0.77 2.65 -9.80
N LEU A 44 -0.89 2.74 -8.47
CA LEU A 44 -0.90 1.56 -7.60
C LEU A 44 -2.18 0.75 -7.76
N SER A 45 -3.31 1.42 -8.03
CA SER A 45 -4.58 0.76 -8.34
C SER A 45 -4.49 -0.05 -9.63
N GLU A 46 -3.88 0.54 -10.68
CA GLU A 46 -3.59 -0.15 -11.93
C GLU A 46 -2.61 -1.33 -11.74
N PHE A 47 -1.52 -1.11 -11.01
CA PHE A 47 -0.58 -2.16 -10.63
C PHE A 47 -1.27 -3.33 -9.90
N TYR A 48 -2.09 -3.04 -8.89
CA TYR A 48 -2.85 -4.04 -8.14
C TYR A 48 -3.83 -4.81 -9.04
N SER A 49 -4.48 -4.12 -9.99
CA SER A 49 -5.35 -4.74 -10.99
C SER A 49 -4.59 -5.72 -11.88
N ILE A 50 -3.39 -5.36 -12.35
CA ILE A 50 -2.53 -6.24 -13.15
C ILE A 50 -2.13 -7.49 -12.34
N ILE A 51 -1.64 -7.32 -11.11
CA ILE A 51 -1.29 -8.44 -10.23
C ILE A 51 -2.49 -9.36 -9.96
N SER A 52 -3.67 -8.80 -9.73
CA SER A 52 -4.91 -9.56 -9.52
C SER A 52 -5.33 -10.35 -10.76
N LYS A 53 -5.15 -9.77 -11.96
CA LYS A 53 -5.40 -10.48 -13.22
C LYS A 53 -4.39 -11.62 -13.44
N ILE A 54 -3.12 -11.43 -13.09
CA ILE A 54 -2.11 -12.48 -13.14
C ILE A 54 -2.49 -13.62 -12.20
N TYR A 55 -2.80 -13.29 -10.94
CA TYR A 55 -3.24 -14.28 -9.95
C TYR A 55 -4.45 -15.08 -10.46
N THR A 56 -5.49 -14.40 -10.94
CA THR A 56 -6.70 -15.09 -11.44
C THR A 56 -6.43 -15.89 -12.71
N TYR A 57 -5.55 -15.41 -13.60
CA TYR A 57 -5.17 -16.13 -14.83
C TYR A 57 -4.48 -17.47 -14.53
N PHE A 58 -3.54 -17.48 -13.57
CA PHE A 58 -2.85 -18.71 -13.14
C PHE A 58 -3.71 -19.57 -12.21
N HIS A 59 -4.50 -18.97 -11.33
CA HIS A 59 -5.36 -19.68 -10.39
C HIS A 59 -6.55 -20.38 -11.07
N LYS A 60 -7.04 -19.87 -12.20
CA LYS A 60 -8.03 -20.57 -13.04
C LYS A 60 -7.49 -21.89 -13.66
N SER A 61 -6.20 -22.19 -13.48
CA SER A 61 -5.51 -23.49 -13.62
C SER A 61 -5.51 -24.13 -15.02
N SER A 62 -4.41 -24.84 -15.33
CA SER A 62 -4.27 -25.78 -16.44
C SER A 62 -5.25 -26.96 -16.31
N VAL A 63 -5.54 -27.43 -15.09
CA VAL A 63 -6.44 -28.57 -14.84
C VAL A 63 -7.89 -28.23 -15.17
N THR A 64 -8.39 -27.09 -14.70
CA THR A 64 -9.74 -26.62 -15.06
C THR A 64 -9.84 -26.31 -16.56
N ASN A 65 -8.75 -25.84 -17.16
CA ASN A 65 -8.70 -25.60 -18.60
C ASN A 65 -8.56 -26.86 -19.44
N GLU A 66 -7.88 -27.90 -18.96
CA GLU A 66 -7.83 -29.20 -19.63
C GLU A 66 -9.21 -29.85 -19.61
N ILE A 67 -9.89 -29.83 -18.45
CA ILE A 67 -11.28 -30.28 -18.33
C ILE A 67 -12.20 -29.44 -19.23
N PHE A 68 -12.02 -28.12 -19.25
CA PHE A 68 -12.78 -27.22 -20.13
C PHE A 68 -12.53 -27.52 -21.61
N LYS A 69 -11.27 -27.65 -22.05
CA LYS A 69 -10.89 -28.03 -23.42
C LYS A 69 -11.44 -29.40 -23.80
N LEU A 70 -11.39 -30.39 -22.90
CA LEU A 70 -11.97 -31.72 -23.12
C LEU A 70 -13.49 -31.66 -23.32
N VAL A 71 -14.19 -30.84 -22.54
CA VAL A 71 -15.64 -30.61 -22.69
C VAL A 71 -15.94 -29.84 -23.99
N GLN A 72 -15.12 -28.85 -24.33
CA GLN A 72 -15.24 -28.02 -25.54
C GLN A 72 -15.04 -28.85 -26.81
N GLN A 73 -14.04 -29.75 -26.81
CA GLN A 73 -13.80 -30.76 -27.84
C GLN A 73 -14.97 -31.75 -27.96
N ARG A 74 -15.55 -32.21 -26.85
CA ARG A 74 -16.77 -33.06 -26.90
C ARG A 74 -17.98 -32.36 -27.47
N LEU A 75 -18.05 -31.03 -27.37
CA LEU A 75 -19.17 -30.21 -27.81
C LEU A 75 -18.94 -29.55 -29.19
N ASN A 76 -17.80 -29.82 -29.86
CA ASN A 76 -17.40 -29.18 -31.12
C ASN A 76 -17.44 -27.65 -31.08
N LEU A 77 -17.03 -27.06 -29.96
CA LEU A 77 -16.90 -25.61 -29.80
C LEU A 77 -15.44 -25.21 -30.14
N ASP A 78 -15.24 -24.17 -30.94
CA ASP A 78 -13.91 -23.75 -31.40
C ASP A 78 -12.92 -23.48 -30.25
N ASP A 79 -11.67 -23.92 -30.42
CA ASP A 79 -10.58 -23.83 -29.46
C ASP A 79 -9.99 -22.39 -29.39
N GLY A 80 -10.46 -21.61 -28.41
CA GLY A 80 -9.56 -20.92 -27.46
C GLY A 80 -8.73 -19.71 -27.92
N THR A 81 -9.35 -18.68 -28.51
CA THR A 81 -8.68 -17.38 -28.76
C THR A 81 -8.49 -16.52 -27.50
N GLU A 82 -9.48 -16.48 -26.60
CA GLU A 82 -9.52 -15.53 -25.46
C GLU A 82 -8.34 -15.67 -24.48
N ARG A 83 -7.96 -16.89 -24.12
CA ARG A 83 -6.88 -17.10 -23.14
C ARG A 83 -5.50 -16.70 -23.70
N SER A 84 -5.29 -16.89 -25.00
CA SER A 84 -4.07 -16.47 -25.70
C SER A 84 -3.98 -14.94 -25.80
N THR A 85 -5.12 -14.27 -26.03
CA THR A 85 -5.18 -12.81 -26.04
C THR A 85 -4.98 -12.22 -24.65
N ASP A 86 -5.54 -12.85 -23.61
CA ASP A 86 -5.33 -12.46 -22.20
C ASP A 86 -3.86 -12.60 -21.79
N ALA A 87 -3.23 -13.74 -22.13
CA ALA A 87 -1.82 -13.97 -21.85
C ALA A 87 -0.93 -12.92 -22.51
N ARG A 88 -1.21 -12.59 -23.78
CA ARG A 88 -0.48 -11.56 -24.53
C ARG A 88 -0.71 -10.17 -23.94
N GLY A 89 -1.93 -9.85 -23.53
CA GLY A 89 -2.27 -8.59 -22.87
C GLY A 89 -1.54 -8.43 -21.53
N LEU A 90 -1.48 -9.50 -20.73
CA LEU A 90 -0.73 -9.52 -19.47
C LEU A 90 0.77 -9.37 -19.68
N LEU A 91 1.34 -10.05 -20.68
CA LEU A 91 2.76 -9.92 -21.01
C LEU A 91 3.13 -8.49 -21.44
N LEU A 92 2.26 -7.83 -22.21
CA LEU A 92 2.45 -6.41 -22.55
C LEU A 92 2.38 -5.50 -21.33
N ALA A 93 1.44 -5.76 -20.40
CA ALA A 93 1.32 -4.99 -19.16
C ALA A 93 2.52 -5.20 -18.22
N LEU A 94 3.08 -6.41 -18.15
CA LEU A 94 4.27 -6.73 -17.37
C LEU A 94 5.53 -6.05 -17.90
N ASN A 95 5.61 -5.85 -19.22
CA ASN A 95 6.72 -5.17 -19.88
C ASN A 95 6.55 -3.64 -19.90
N GLU A 96 5.50 -3.08 -19.29
CA GLU A 96 5.34 -1.64 -19.19
C GLU A 96 6.37 -1.04 -18.20
N PRO A 97 7.14 -0.01 -18.58
CA PRO A 97 8.15 0.60 -17.70
C PRO A 97 7.59 1.06 -16.36
N LEU A 98 6.37 1.61 -16.36
CA LEU A 98 5.72 2.06 -15.14
C LEU A 98 5.42 0.89 -14.19
N PHE A 99 5.00 -0.26 -14.72
CA PHE A 99 4.76 -1.46 -13.93
C PHE A 99 6.05 -1.95 -13.27
N ILE A 100 7.16 -1.99 -14.02
CA ILE A 100 8.46 -2.44 -13.52
C ILE A 100 8.99 -1.51 -12.43
N VAL A 101 8.97 -0.19 -12.67
CA VAL A 101 9.39 0.76 -11.63
C VAL A 101 8.51 0.59 -10.38
N THR A 102 7.20 0.40 -10.56
CA THR A 102 6.27 0.21 -9.44
C THR A 102 6.53 -1.10 -8.68
N ILE A 103 6.81 -2.22 -9.35
CA ILE A 103 7.05 -3.50 -8.67
C ILE A 103 8.31 -3.46 -7.81
N PHE A 104 9.40 -2.83 -8.29
CA PHE A 104 10.63 -2.66 -7.51
C PHE A 104 10.42 -1.77 -6.28
N ILE A 105 9.68 -0.66 -6.44
CA ILE A 105 9.35 0.23 -5.33
C ILE A 105 8.49 -0.50 -4.30
N MET A 106 7.44 -1.19 -4.76
CA MET A 106 6.54 -1.93 -3.89
C MET A 106 7.22 -3.10 -3.20
N ASP A 107 8.07 -3.87 -3.88
CA ASP A 107 8.83 -4.96 -3.27
C ASP A 107 9.70 -4.46 -2.11
N ARG A 108 10.42 -3.35 -2.32
CA ARG A 108 11.27 -2.74 -1.30
C ARG A 108 10.47 -2.26 -0.09
N LEU A 109 9.33 -1.61 -0.32
CA LEU A 109 8.47 -1.09 0.76
C LEU A 109 7.72 -2.20 1.50
N LEU A 110 7.13 -3.14 0.76
CA LEU A 110 6.46 -4.30 1.33
C LEU A 110 7.43 -5.21 2.08
N GLY A 111 8.70 -5.28 1.67
CA GLY A 111 9.75 -5.97 2.42
C GLY A 111 9.91 -5.42 3.84
N LYS A 112 9.96 -4.10 4.01
CA LYS A 112 10.03 -3.45 5.33
C LYS A 112 8.76 -3.67 6.15
N ILE A 113 7.61 -3.56 5.50
CA ILE A 113 6.29 -3.71 6.14
C ILE A 113 6.03 -5.17 6.52
N LYS A 114 6.55 -6.14 5.77
CA LYS A 114 6.43 -7.57 6.07
C LYS A 114 7.16 -7.92 7.36
N ILE A 115 8.38 -7.42 7.57
CA ILE A 115 9.13 -7.61 8.82
C ILE A 115 8.29 -7.13 10.01
N LEU A 116 7.69 -5.94 9.89
CA LEU A 116 6.79 -5.42 10.90
C LEU A 116 5.56 -6.32 11.10
N SER A 117 4.93 -6.77 10.01
CA SER A 117 3.77 -7.66 10.05
C SER A 117 4.06 -8.95 10.82
N ASP A 118 5.22 -9.55 10.59
CA ASP A 118 5.62 -10.82 11.21
C ASP A 118 5.97 -10.63 12.69
N GLN A 119 6.65 -9.53 13.03
CA GLN A 119 6.93 -9.18 14.43
C GLN A 119 5.64 -8.88 15.20
N LEU A 120 4.69 -8.14 14.59
CA LEU A 120 3.41 -7.80 15.20
C LEU A 120 2.48 -9.01 15.42
N LYS A 121 2.71 -10.12 14.70
CA LYS A 121 1.96 -11.37 14.85
C LYS A 121 2.56 -12.31 15.90
N SER A 122 3.75 -12.01 16.43
CA SER A 122 4.41 -12.86 17.41
C SER A 122 3.63 -12.90 18.74
N LYS A 123 3.58 -14.08 19.38
CA LYS A 123 2.80 -14.31 20.62
C LYS A 123 3.39 -13.65 21.86
N SER A 124 4.65 -13.24 21.82
CA SER A 124 5.40 -12.64 22.92
C SER A 124 5.42 -11.11 22.89
N LEU A 125 4.63 -10.49 22.00
CA LEU A 125 4.69 -9.05 21.77
C LEU A 125 3.94 -8.29 22.87
N ASP A 126 4.68 -7.44 23.59
CA ASP A 126 4.10 -6.42 24.46
C ASP A 126 3.72 -5.15 23.67
N PHE A 127 2.65 -4.46 24.06
CA PHE A 127 2.16 -3.26 23.40
C PHE A 127 3.19 -2.12 23.38
N GLY A 128 4.03 -2.00 24.42
CA GLY A 128 5.14 -1.04 24.47
C GLY A 128 6.20 -1.35 23.41
N THR A 129 6.61 -2.62 23.31
CA THR A 129 7.58 -3.06 22.28
C THR A 129 7.02 -2.95 20.87
N ALA A 130 5.73 -3.22 20.67
CA ALA A 130 5.04 -3.04 19.39
C ALA A 130 5.13 -1.59 18.89
N HIS A 131 4.98 -0.62 19.79
CA HIS A 131 5.12 0.79 19.47
C HIS A 131 6.53 1.11 18.94
N SER A 132 7.56 0.69 19.67
CA SER A 132 8.94 0.92 19.27
C SER A 132 9.25 0.33 17.90
N LEU A 133 8.70 -0.85 17.60
CA LEU A 133 8.85 -1.49 16.28
C LEU A 133 8.15 -0.72 15.17
N ILE A 134 6.92 -0.25 15.40
CA ILE A 134 6.18 0.56 14.44
C ILE A 134 6.95 1.87 14.16
N SER A 135 7.42 2.56 15.21
CA SER A 135 8.23 3.77 15.08
C SER A 135 9.54 3.52 14.33
N ALA A 136 10.21 2.40 14.61
CA ALA A 136 11.43 2.03 13.89
C ALA A 136 11.18 1.82 12.39
N VAL A 137 10.07 1.18 12.02
CA VAL A 137 9.72 0.94 10.61
C VAL A 137 9.28 2.23 9.91
N ILE A 138 8.56 3.12 10.59
CA ILE A 138 8.24 4.46 10.08
C ILE A 138 9.54 5.22 9.76
N ASN A 139 10.52 5.18 10.66
CA ASN A 139 11.81 5.82 10.43
C ASN A 139 12.54 5.19 9.24
N GLN A 140 12.59 3.86 9.14
CA GLN A 140 13.21 3.17 8.00
C GLN A 140 12.53 3.52 6.66
N ILE A 141 11.21 3.63 6.61
CA ILE A 141 10.49 4.01 5.39
C ILE A 141 10.72 5.50 5.07
N SER A 142 10.80 6.35 6.10
CA SER A 142 11.13 7.78 5.92
C SER A 142 12.54 7.99 5.39
N GLU A 143 13.51 7.19 5.85
CA GLU A 143 14.89 7.21 5.36
C GLU A 143 15.01 6.82 3.89
N LEU A 144 14.10 6.00 3.36
CA LEU A 144 14.08 5.66 1.92
C LEU A 144 13.75 6.87 1.04
N ARG A 145 13.13 7.92 1.60
CA ARG A 145 12.71 9.12 0.86
C ARG A 145 13.88 10.08 0.58
N ASN A 146 14.92 9.57 -0.06
CA ASN A 146 16.08 10.36 -0.46
C ASN A 146 16.56 10.01 -1.89
N GLU A 147 17.40 10.87 -2.46
CA GLU A 147 17.88 10.71 -3.84
C GLU A 147 18.85 9.54 -4.01
N GLU A 148 19.68 9.27 -3.00
CA GLU A 148 20.70 8.22 -3.04
C GLU A 148 20.07 6.82 -3.07
N GLU A 149 19.10 6.57 -2.19
CA GLU A 149 18.36 5.31 -2.10
C GLU A 149 17.50 5.08 -3.34
N PHE A 150 16.91 6.15 -3.89
CA PHE A 150 16.25 6.06 -5.19
C PHE A 150 17.25 5.75 -6.30
N SER A 151 18.45 6.35 -6.30
CA SER A 151 19.47 6.05 -7.31
C SER A 151 19.86 4.58 -7.29
N LYS A 152 20.17 4.02 -6.11
CA LYS A 152 20.51 2.60 -5.96
C LYS A 152 19.40 1.68 -6.49
N LEU A 153 18.15 2.00 -6.18
CA LEU A 153 16.98 1.25 -6.68
C LEU A 153 16.82 1.41 -8.20
N TYR A 154 17.05 2.61 -8.73
CA TYR A 154 16.95 2.87 -10.16
C TYR A 154 18.06 2.15 -10.95
N ASP A 155 19.26 2.04 -10.39
CA ASP A 155 20.37 1.30 -11.00
C ASP A 155 20.02 -0.20 -11.12
N GLN A 156 19.38 -0.78 -10.10
CA GLN A 156 18.82 -2.15 -10.16
C GLN A 156 17.75 -2.30 -11.23
N ILE A 157 16.88 -1.28 -11.41
CA ILE A 157 15.86 -1.30 -12.46
C ILE A 157 16.50 -1.22 -13.85
N ILE A 158 17.57 -0.43 -14.03
CA ILE A 158 18.31 -0.35 -15.30
C ILE A 158 18.94 -1.70 -15.62
N GLU A 159 19.62 -2.32 -14.66
CA GLU A 159 20.25 -3.64 -14.82
C GLU A 159 19.21 -4.68 -15.24
N PHE A 160 18.11 -4.79 -14.49
CA PHE A 160 17.00 -5.69 -14.82
C PHE A 160 16.39 -5.41 -16.19
N SER A 161 16.22 -4.14 -16.56
CA SER A 161 15.65 -3.76 -17.86
C SER A 161 16.59 -4.06 -19.02
N GLY A 162 17.90 -3.93 -18.80
CA GLY A 162 18.92 -4.30 -19.78
C GLY A 162 18.93 -5.80 -20.06
N GLU A 163 18.84 -6.63 -19.02
CA GLU A 163 18.75 -8.09 -19.15
C GLU A 163 17.49 -8.55 -19.88
N ASN A 164 16.37 -7.85 -19.71
CA ASN A 164 15.07 -8.23 -20.25
C ASN A 164 14.68 -7.47 -21.54
N ASN A 165 15.57 -6.66 -22.11
CA ASN A 165 15.34 -5.82 -23.30
C ASN A 165 14.11 -4.89 -23.18
N ILE A 166 13.98 -4.20 -22.05
CA ILE A 166 12.83 -3.33 -21.75
C ILE A 166 13.22 -1.85 -21.88
N ASP A 167 12.49 -1.11 -22.71
CA ASP A 167 12.75 0.31 -22.92
C ASP A 167 12.06 1.18 -21.85
N LEU A 168 12.84 1.64 -20.87
CA LEU A 168 12.39 2.53 -19.80
C LEU A 168 12.05 3.96 -20.28
N ASN A 169 12.36 4.33 -21.53
CA ASN A 169 12.07 5.65 -22.06
C ASN A 169 10.64 5.81 -22.60
N ASN A 170 9.84 4.76 -22.57
CA ASN A 170 8.49 4.80 -23.10
C ASN A 170 7.65 5.81 -22.32
N LYS A 171 7.16 6.85 -23.03
CA LYS A 171 6.61 8.06 -22.42
C LYS A 171 5.45 7.72 -21.48
N MET A 172 5.58 8.04 -20.19
CA MET A 172 4.39 8.31 -19.36
C MET A 172 3.49 9.26 -20.14
N LYS A 173 2.18 8.98 -20.25
CA LYS A 173 1.22 9.84 -20.97
C LYS A 173 1.36 11.28 -20.45
N GLU A 174 2.07 12.12 -21.20
CA GLU A 174 2.36 13.48 -20.77
C GLU A 174 1.05 14.27 -20.77
N ARG A 175 0.81 15.04 -19.69
CA ARG A 175 -0.21 16.08 -19.74
C ARG A 175 0.18 17.03 -20.88
N ARG A 176 -0.72 17.21 -21.85
CA ARG A 176 -0.53 18.01 -23.06
C ARG A 176 0.21 19.32 -22.71
N ALA A 177 1.43 19.49 -23.23
CA ALA A 177 2.24 20.67 -22.96
C ALA A 177 1.47 21.93 -23.36
N ARG A 178 1.40 22.92 -22.46
CA ARG A 178 0.73 24.18 -22.74
C ARG A 178 1.62 24.98 -23.70
N LYS A 179 1.17 25.21 -24.93
CA LYS A 179 1.86 26.13 -25.85
C LYS A 179 1.84 27.53 -25.25
N THR A 180 3.01 28.09 -24.98
CA THR A 180 3.16 29.51 -24.66
C THR A 180 2.95 30.34 -25.93
N SER A 181 2.40 31.54 -25.77
CA SER A 181 2.22 32.47 -26.88
C SER A 181 3.59 32.88 -27.42
N THR A 182 3.81 32.74 -28.73
CA THR A 182 5.05 33.13 -29.43
C THR A 182 5.38 34.62 -29.30
N ARG A 183 4.40 35.44 -28.87
CA ARG A 183 4.58 36.88 -28.63
C ARG A 183 5.60 37.22 -27.54
N PHE A 184 5.88 36.31 -26.61
CA PHE A 184 6.75 36.59 -25.46
C PHE A 184 8.20 36.10 -25.61
N ASN A 185 8.58 35.55 -26.77
CA ASN A 185 9.93 34.99 -26.96
C ASN A 185 11.06 36.04 -26.85
N ASN A 186 10.76 37.33 -27.08
CA ASN A 186 11.74 38.42 -27.04
C ASN A 186 11.57 39.38 -25.84
N CYS A 187 10.72 39.04 -24.85
CA CYS A 187 10.62 39.83 -23.63
C CYS A 187 11.57 39.30 -22.55
N LEU A 188 12.18 40.20 -21.78
CA LEU A 188 12.87 39.84 -20.56
C LEU A 188 11.84 39.46 -19.50
N ILE A 189 11.74 38.17 -19.20
CA ILE A 189 10.73 37.66 -18.27
C ILE A 189 11.37 37.59 -16.88
N THR A 190 10.91 38.46 -15.97
CA THR A 190 11.46 38.61 -14.60
C THR A 190 10.74 37.76 -13.55
N CYS A 191 9.75 36.95 -13.97
CA CYS A 191 8.91 36.13 -13.09
C CYS A 191 8.95 34.66 -13.53
N THR A 192 8.72 33.71 -12.62
CA THR A 192 8.61 32.28 -12.99
C THR A 192 7.41 32.03 -13.90
N ILE A 193 7.65 31.52 -15.11
CA ILE A 193 6.60 31.37 -16.16
C ILE A 193 5.88 30.01 -16.10
N GLY A 194 6.13 29.20 -15.06
CA GLY A 194 5.67 27.81 -15.04
C GLY A 194 6.23 26.97 -16.21
N GLN A 195 7.32 27.41 -16.83
CA GLN A 195 8.14 26.57 -17.70
C GLN A 195 8.61 25.37 -16.86
N ARG A 196 8.22 24.17 -17.30
CA ARG A 196 8.76 22.92 -16.75
C ARG A 196 9.93 22.55 -17.64
N GLU A 197 11.14 22.49 -17.09
CA GLU A 197 12.27 21.86 -17.76
C GLU A 197 11.90 20.40 -18.08
N GLU A 198 12.42 19.84 -19.17
CA GLU A 198 12.25 18.42 -19.46
C GLU A 198 12.94 17.60 -18.36
N ILE A 199 12.14 17.18 -17.37
CA ILE A 199 12.61 16.36 -16.26
C ILE A 199 13.12 15.04 -16.85
N ASN A 200 14.38 14.68 -16.57
CA ASN A 200 14.95 13.37 -16.91
C ASN A 200 14.01 12.23 -16.45
N ASN A 201 13.86 11.16 -17.22
CA ASN A 201 13.00 10.02 -16.90
C ASN A 201 13.24 9.47 -15.48
N LYS A 202 14.50 9.38 -15.04
CA LYS A 202 14.87 9.05 -13.65
C LYS A 202 14.17 9.96 -12.63
N ASN A 203 14.21 11.27 -12.85
CA ASN A 203 13.57 12.25 -11.98
C ASN A 203 12.03 12.23 -12.10
N LYS A 204 11.47 11.89 -13.27
CA LYS A 204 10.02 11.69 -13.42
C LYS A 204 9.54 10.56 -12.52
N TYR A 205 10.19 9.41 -12.56
CA TYR A 205 9.86 8.29 -11.68
C TYR A 205 10.06 8.62 -10.20
N ARG A 206 11.14 9.34 -9.86
CA ARG A 206 11.38 9.78 -8.48
C ARG A 206 10.26 10.66 -7.93
N ILE A 207 9.89 11.71 -8.67
CA ILE A 207 8.97 12.76 -8.21
C ILE A 207 7.52 12.29 -8.29
N PHE A 208 7.13 11.58 -9.35
CA PHE A 208 5.73 11.24 -9.60
C PHE A 208 5.31 9.85 -9.12
N VAL A 209 6.28 8.95 -8.87
CA VAL A 209 6.00 7.57 -8.43
C VAL A 209 6.61 7.30 -7.06
N PHE A 210 7.93 7.42 -6.92
CA PHE A 210 8.62 6.98 -5.70
C PHE A 210 8.24 7.77 -4.44
N TYR A 211 8.40 9.10 -4.46
CA TYR A 211 8.06 9.91 -3.29
C TYR A 211 6.58 9.86 -2.92
N PRO A 212 5.61 9.97 -3.87
CA PRO A 212 4.21 9.91 -3.51
C PRO A 212 3.80 8.56 -2.90
N VAL A 213 4.34 7.43 -3.36
CA VAL A 213 4.07 6.13 -2.74
C VAL A 213 4.56 6.08 -1.30
N ILE A 214 5.80 6.54 -1.05
CA ILE A 214 6.36 6.59 0.31
C ILE A 214 5.51 7.50 1.19
N ASP A 215 5.20 8.70 0.71
CA ASP A 215 4.44 9.70 1.45
C ASP A 215 3.03 9.18 1.80
N SER A 216 2.33 8.54 0.86
CA SER A 216 1.03 7.91 1.11
C SER A 216 1.12 6.80 2.17
N ILE A 217 2.14 5.93 2.11
CA ILE A 217 2.33 4.89 3.14
C ILE A 217 2.59 5.51 4.50
N LEU A 218 3.46 6.52 4.58
CA LEU A 218 3.78 7.19 5.84
C LEU A 218 2.57 7.87 6.45
N ILE A 219 1.76 8.56 5.65
CA ILE A 219 0.52 9.20 6.10
C ILE A 219 -0.44 8.15 6.66
N GLU A 220 -0.73 7.10 5.91
CA GLU A 220 -1.68 6.05 6.30
C GLU A 220 -1.23 5.26 7.54
N ILE A 221 0.07 4.98 7.67
CA ILE A 221 0.61 4.35 8.88
C ILE A 221 0.47 5.30 10.08
N ASN A 222 0.86 6.57 9.95
CA ASN A 222 0.81 7.51 11.07
C ASN A 222 -0.62 7.77 11.55
N ASP A 223 -1.58 7.90 10.64
CA ASP A 223 -2.99 8.11 10.99
C ASP A 223 -3.59 6.91 11.74
N ARG A 224 -3.29 5.68 11.29
CA ARG A 224 -3.86 4.45 11.89
C ARG A 224 -3.21 4.03 13.20
N PHE A 225 -1.93 4.36 13.38
CA PHE A 225 -1.15 4.12 14.59
C PHE A 225 -1.00 5.40 15.43
N SER A 226 -1.95 6.33 15.32
CA SER A 226 -1.97 7.60 16.04
C SER A 226 -1.81 7.43 17.56
N LYS A 227 -1.25 8.48 18.20
CA LYS A 227 -0.94 8.53 19.63
C LYS A 227 -2.11 8.07 20.50
N THR A 228 -3.35 8.47 20.19
CA THR A 228 -4.54 8.09 20.96
C THR A 228 -4.78 6.58 21.01
N ASN A 229 -4.61 5.87 19.89
CA ASN A 229 -4.73 4.41 19.88
C ASN A 229 -3.58 3.77 20.67
N MET A 230 -2.39 4.36 20.60
CA MET A 230 -1.21 3.88 21.33
C MET A 230 -1.33 4.11 22.83
N ASP A 231 -1.91 5.22 23.27
CA ASP A 231 -2.11 5.56 24.69
C ASP A 231 -3.11 4.59 25.35
N ILE A 232 -4.19 4.24 24.63
CA ILE A 232 -5.13 3.20 25.07
C ILE A 232 -4.41 1.85 25.22
N LEU A 233 -3.52 1.52 24.29
CA LEU A 233 -2.80 0.23 24.31
C LEU A 233 -1.72 0.18 25.39
N ARG A 234 -1.07 1.30 25.69
CA ARG A 234 -0.19 1.45 26.86
C ARG A 234 -0.97 1.30 28.16
N SER A 235 -2.17 1.87 28.23
CA SER A 235 -3.06 1.67 29.37
C SER A 235 -3.47 0.20 29.56
N VAL A 236 -3.64 -0.54 28.46
CA VAL A 236 -3.97 -1.96 28.51
C VAL A 236 -2.74 -2.77 28.94
N SER A 237 -1.53 -2.41 28.51
CA SER A 237 -0.31 -3.06 29.02
C SER A 237 -0.10 -2.82 30.52
N SER A 238 -0.41 -1.63 31.04
CA SER A 238 -0.29 -1.34 32.48
C SER A 238 -1.33 -2.05 33.35
N LEU A 239 -2.35 -2.67 32.75
CA LEU A 239 -3.27 -3.58 33.43
C LEU A 239 -2.75 -5.02 33.51
N SER A 240 -1.63 -5.35 32.84
CA SER A 240 -0.99 -6.65 32.94
C SER A 240 -0.02 -6.69 34.14
N PRO A 241 -0.12 -7.70 35.02
CA PRO A 241 0.74 -7.82 36.20
C PRO A 241 2.21 -8.04 35.86
N ASP A 242 2.53 -8.52 34.65
CA ASP A 242 3.90 -8.71 34.17
C ASP A 242 4.56 -7.43 33.64
N SER A 243 3.80 -6.32 33.54
CA SER A 243 4.32 -5.06 33.05
C SER A 243 5.11 -4.32 34.13
N SER A 244 6.22 -3.67 33.74
CA SER A 244 7.03 -2.86 34.66
C SER A 244 6.29 -1.63 35.21
N LYS A 245 5.14 -1.29 34.63
CA LYS A 245 4.32 -0.11 34.95
C LYS A 245 2.92 -0.48 35.43
N PHE A 246 2.79 -1.65 36.05
CA PHE A 246 1.52 -2.17 36.50
C PHE A 246 0.78 -1.16 37.41
N LEU A 247 -0.46 -0.82 37.05
CA LEU A 247 -1.35 0.14 37.73
C LEU A 247 -0.84 1.58 37.86
N GLU A 248 0.08 2.01 36.99
CA GLU A 248 0.51 3.42 36.97
C GLU A 248 -0.65 4.34 36.51
N ILE A 249 -1.04 5.27 37.39
CA ILE A 249 -2.23 6.11 37.22
C ILE A 249 -2.13 6.98 35.97
N ASP A 250 -0.94 7.45 35.62
CA ASP A 250 -0.72 8.29 34.44
C ASP A 250 -0.98 7.54 33.13
N GLU A 251 -0.69 6.24 33.08
CA GLU A 251 -0.98 5.41 31.91
C GLU A 251 -2.47 5.07 31.82
N LEU A 252 -3.18 4.93 32.94
CA LEU A 252 -4.61 4.59 32.97
C LEU A 252 -5.55 5.73 32.55
N LYS A 253 -5.09 6.99 32.60
CA LYS A 253 -5.89 8.18 32.21
C LYS A 253 -6.43 8.10 30.79
N ALA A 254 -5.71 7.42 29.87
CA ALA A 254 -6.15 7.31 28.49
C ALA A 254 -7.37 6.39 28.32
N LEU A 255 -7.61 5.42 29.21
CA LEU A 255 -8.84 4.60 29.22
C LEU A 255 -10.07 5.42 29.62
N CYS A 256 -9.92 6.37 30.56
CA CYS A 256 -11.02 7.22 31.02
C CYS A 256 -11.55 8.15 29.92
N ASN A 257 -10.71 8.51 28.95
CA ASN A 257 -11.06 9.42 27.85
C ASN A 257 -11.62 8.70 26.61
N VAL A 258 -11.70 7.36 26.62
CA VAL A 258 -12.30 6.62 25.52
C VAL A 258 -13.81 6.87 25.53
N LYS A 259 -14.29 7.68 24.57
CA LYS A 259 -15.73 7.81 24.30
C LYS A 259 -16.26 6.44 23.88
N ILE A 260 -16.85 5.71 24.84
CA ILE A 260 -17.68 4.54 24.56
C ILE A 260 -18.87 5.09 23.77
N GLY A 261 -18.89 4.83 22.46
CA GLY A 261 -19.85 5.40 21.52
C GLY A 261 -21.29 5.08 21.91
N TYR A 262 -21.90 5.98 22.66
CA TYR A 262 -23.35 6.07 22.78
C TYR A 262 -23.87 6.82 21.56
N SER A 263 -24.25 6.09 20.52
CA SER A 263 -25.38 6.52 19.72
C SER A 263 -26.62 6.21 20.55
N ILE A 264 -27.01 7.16 21.39
CA ILE A 264 -28.34 7.15 22.01
C ILE A 264 -29.31 7.22 20.84
N ILE A 265 -29.92 6.09 20.50
CA ILE A 265 -31.16 6.06 19.73
C ILE A 265 -32.19 6.77 20.61
N LYS A 266 -32.49 8.02 20.27
CA LYS A 266 -33.78 8.63 20.60
C LYS A 266 -34.71 8.41 19.41
#